data_AF-A0A9X7UY60-F1
#
_entry.id   AF-A0A9X7UY60-F1
#
_cell.length_a   1.000
_cell.length_b   1.000
_cell.length_c   1.000
_cell.angle_alpha   90.00
_cell.angle_beta   90.00
_cell.angle_gamma   90.00
#
_symmetry.space_group_name_H-M   'P 1'
#
loop_
_entity.id
_entity.type
_entity.pdbx_description
1 polymer ?
#
loop_
_entity_poly.entity_id
_entity_poly.type
_entity_poly.pdbx_seq_one_letter_code
_entity_poly.pdbx_strand_id
1 'polypeptide(L)'
;MRIMLLWLLSVTAQAADTVADPLGVTPVWAEQYLQQQHSYLLADSENDHVLSMYYFGRIGARTLLGMERVRGENYEQFYTLLVFEQRQLLGYFPQVMTFPSALQGDGEVVFPLGVAAHGEFSNGAWNISADPNTFEPLCQGLGERMQCVPWQPARPASAPVVAPADLPEQAVTTD
;
A
#
# COMPACT_ATOMS: atom_id res chain seq x y z
N MET A 1 -12.63 -63.63 -21.54
CA MET A 1 -13.04 -62.75 -20.42
C MET A 1 -11.89 -61.76 -20.18
N ARG A 2 -12.06 -60.49 -20.57
CA ARG A 2 -11.01 -59.45 -20.52
C ARG A 2 -10.96 -58.84 -19.11
N ILE A 3 -9.80 -58.92 -18.45
CA ILE A 3 -9.51 -58.24 -17.18
C ILE A 3 -9.00 -56.84 -17.53
N MET A 4 -9.75 -55.82 -17.13
CA MET A 4 -9.41 -54.42 -17.33
C MET A 4 -8.77 -53.90 -16.03
N LEU A 5 -7.45 -53.75 -16.03
CA LEU A 5 -6.68 -53.12 -14.96
C LEU A 5 -6.76 -51.60 -15.15
N LEU A 6 -7.53 -50.90 -14.32
CA LEU A 6 -7.44 -49.43 -14.21
C LEU A 6 -6.29 -49.09 -13.25
N TRP A 7 -5.26 -48.45 -13.79
CA TRP A 7 -4.22 -47.77 -13.01
C TRP A 7 -4.77 -46.44 -12.50
N LEU A 8 -4.92 -46.30 -11.19
CA LEU A 8 -5.16 -45.02 -10.54
C LEU A 8 -3.81 -44.33 -10.32
N LEU A 9 -3.52 -43.32 -11.14
CA LEU A 9 -2.43 -42.37 -10.91
C LEU A 9 -2.84 -41.44 -9.76
N SER A 10 -2.31 -41.69 -8.57
CA SER A 10 -2.37 -40.75 -7.45
C SER A 10 -1.53 -39.54 -7.79
N VAL A 11 -2.17 -38.41 -8.13
CA VAL A 11 -1.51 -37.10 -8.15
C VAL A 11 -1.37 -36.66 -6.71
N THR A 12 -0.17 -36.79 -6.14
CA THR A 12 0.15 -36.14 -4.88
C THR A 12 0.38 -34.66 -5.15
N ALA A 13 -0.60 -33.82 -4.79
CA ALA A 13 -0.39 -32.39 -4.69
C ALA A 13 0.62 -32.14 -3.56
N GLN A 14 1.87 -31.89 -3.93
CA GLN A 14 2.88 -31.43 -2.97
C GLN A 14 2.51 -29.98 -2.64
N ALA A 15 1.93 -29.75 -1.46
CA ALA A 15 1.86 -28.41 -0.90
C ALA A 15 3.30 -27.92 -0.78
N ALA A 16 3.65 -26.89 -1.55
CA ALA A 16 4.94 -26.25 -1.41
C ALA A 16 4.98 -25.61 -0.02
N ASP A 17 5.79 -26.18 0.87
CA ASP A 17 6.15 -25.53 2.12
C ASP A 17 6.63 -24.13 1.79
N THR A 18 5.87 -23.12 2.23
CA THR A 18 6.29 -21.73 2.19
C THR A 18 7.55 -21.62 3.01
N VAL A 19 8.71 -21.59 2.35
CA VAL A 19 9.98 -21.19 2.96
C VAL A 19 9.69 -19.87 3.67
N ALA A 20 9.82 -19.86 5.00
CA ALA A 20 9.67 -18.65 5.79
C ALA A 20 10.68 -17.64 5.26
N ASP A 21 10.20 -16.65 4.49
CA ASP A 21 11.01 -15.60 3.93
C ASP A 21 11.57 -14.77 5.09
N PRO A 22 12.87 -14.91 5.43
CA PRO A 22 13.44 -14.25 6.60
C PRO A 22 13.44 -12.72 6.43
N LEU A 23 13.23 -12.21 5.22
CA LEU A 23 13.08 -10.80 4.88
C LEU A 23 11.61 -10.40 4.64
N GLY A 24 10.68 -11.35 4.73
CA GLY A 24 9.29 -11.17 4.33
C GLY A 24 8.55 -10.19 5.21
N VAL A 25 8.14 -9.06 4.64
CA VAL A 25 7.17 -8.15 5.24
C VAL A 25 5.80 -8.79 5.08
N THR A 26 5.35 -9.46 6.14
CA THR A 26 3.98 -10.00 6.20
C THR A 26 3.01 -8.95 6.71
N PRO A 27 1.70 -9.05 6.42
CA PRO A 27 0.69 -8.16 6.97
C PRO A 27 0.75 -8.02 8.50
N VAL A 28 0.86 -9.14 9.22
CA VAL A 28 0.94 -9.18 10.69
C VAL A 28 2.21 -8.50 11.20
N TRP A 29 3.35 -8.77 10.56
CA TRP A 29 4.61 -8.13 10.94
C TRP A 29 4.57 -6.61 10.68
N ALA A 30 4.00 -6.19 9.54
CA ALA A 30 3.91 -4.79 9.17
C ALA A 30 3.02 -4.01 10.13
N GLU A 31 1.89 -4.56 10.55
CA GLU A 31 1.03 -3.95 11.56
C GLU A 31 1.80 -3.69 12.87
N GLN A 32 2.49 -4.70 13.39
CA GLN A 32 3.30 -4.57 14.61
C GLN A 32 4.43 -3.55 14.44
N TYR A 33 5.10 -3.55 13.29
CA TYR A 33 6.16 -2.60 12.97
C TYR A 33 5.64 -1.16 12.94
N LEU A 34 4.50 -0.92 12.28
CA LEU A 34 3.89 0.41 12.22
C LEU A 34 3.45 0.89 13.60
N GLN A 35 2.89 0.02 14.46
CA GLN A 35 2.55 0.36 15.84
C GLN A 35 3.76 0.84 16.64
N GLN A 36 4.94 0.26 16.42
CA GLN A 36 6.15 0.58 17.18
C GLN A 36 6.92 1.77 16.60
N GLN A 37 7.01 1.88 15.28
CA GLN A 37 7.94 2.79 14.60
C GLN A 37 7.25 3.94 13.85
N HIS A 38 6.00 3.77 13.45
CA HIS A 38 5.27 4.76 12.65
C HIS A 38 3.82 4.88 13.12
N SER A 39 3.62 4.98 14.43
CA SER A 39 2.28 4.99 15.04
C SER A 39 1.41 6.13 14.53
N TYR A 40 2.00 7.22 14.01
CA TYR A 40 1.27 8.30 13.32
C TYR A 40 0.49 7.85 12.07
N LEU A 41 0.91 6.75 11.43
CA LEU A 41 0.17 6.12 10.33
C LEU A 41 -1.05 5.35 10.81
N LEU A 42 -1.13 5.11 12.12
CA LEU A 42 -2.22 4.41 12.79
C LEU A 42 -3.04 5.37 13.67
N ALA A 43 -2.45 6.48 14.12
CA ALA A 43 -3.09 7.44 15.01
C ALA A 43 -4.11 8.30 14.26
N ASP A 44 -5.36 8.28 14.74
CA ASP A 44 -6.28 9.42 14.91
C ASP A 44 -7.70 8.89 15.18
N SER A 45 -7.92 8.31 16.38
CA SER A 45 -9.21 8.34 17.11
C SER A 45 -9.29 7.17 18.09
N GLU A 46 -9.70 7.43 19.33
CA GLU A 46 -10.13 6.41 20.30
C GLU A 46 -11.31 5.54 19.77
N ASN A 47 -11.88 5.92 18.62
CA ASN A 47 -12.97 5.26 17.91
C ASN A 47 -12.57 4.73 16.53
N ASP A 48 -11.29 4.50 16.25
CA ASP A 48 -10.89 3.74 15.05
C ASP A 48 -11.29 2.27 15.25
N HIS A 49 -12.11 1.75 14.34
CA HIS A 49 -12.83 0.50 14.58
C HIS A 49 -12.15 -0.72 13.95
N VAL A 50 -11.47 -0.55 12.80
CA VAL A 50 -10.87 -1.68 12.06
C VAL A 50 -9.59 -1.24 11.33
N LEU A 51 -8.55 -2.05 11.46
CA LEU A 51 -7.34 -2.03 10.65
C LEU A 51 -7.27 -3.33 9.85
N SER A 52 -7.01 -3.25 8.55
CA SER A 52 -6.77 -4.42 7.70
C SER A 52 -5.55 -4.20 6.82
N MET A 53 -4.71 -5.23 6.73
CA MET A 53 -3.45 -5.21 5.99
C MET A 53 -3.52 -6.21 4.82
N TYR A 54 -3.24 -5.73 3.61
CA TYR A 54 -3.33 -6.48 2.36
C TYR A 54 -1.94 -6.64 1.74
N TYR A 55 -1.58 -7.86 1.34
CA TYR A 55 -0.31 -8.13 0.67
C TYR A 55 -0.53 -8.22 -0.85
N PHE A 56 0.11 -7.33 -1.61
CA PHE A 56 -0.01 -7.32 -3.08
C PHE A 56 1.14 -8.01 -3.79
N GLY A 57 2.28 -8.14 -3.14
CA GLY A 57 3.43 -8.83 -3.70
C GLY A 57 4.75 -8.22 -3.28
N ARG A 58 5.82 -8.86 -3.78
CA ARG A 58 7.20 -8.46 -3.56
C ARG A 58 7.97 -8.57 -4.86
N ILE A 59 8.83 -7.58 -5.13
CA ILE A 59 9.82 -7.62 -6.21
C ILE A 59 11.20 -7.25 -5.65
N GLY A 60 12.17 -8.16 -5.81
CA GLY A 60 13.49 -8.01 -5.23
C GLY A 60 13.43 -7.80 -3.70
N ALA A 61 13.86 -6.63 -3.23
CA ALA A 61 13.77 -6.25 -1.82
C ALA A 61 12.48 -5.50 -1.46
N ARG A 62 11.67 -5.09 -2.44
CA ARG A 62 10.51 -4.21 -2.21
C ARG A 62 9.23 -4.98 -2.06
N THR A 63 8.45 -4.65 -1.02
CA THR A 63 7.15 -5.25 -0.74
C THR A 63 6.08 -4.17 -0.83
N LEU A 64 4.99 -4.47 -1.54
CA LEU A 64 3.81 -3.61 -1.62
C LEU A 64 2.73 -4.15 -0.68
N LEU A 65 2.32 -3.32 0.28
CA LEU A 65 1.17 -3.59 1.13
C LEU A 65 0.10 -2.51 0.96
N GLY A 66 -1.14 -2.88 1.21
CA GLY A 66 -2.24 -1.95 1.48
C GLY A 66 -2.58 -1.96 2.96
N MET A 67 -2.90 -0.79 3.49
CA MET A 67 -3.45 -0.61 4.82
C MET A 67 -4.79 0.10 4.71
N GLU A 68 -5.86 -0.58 5.11
CA GLU A 68 -7.19 -0.01 5.23
C GLU A 68 -7.47 0.32 6.68
N ARG A 69 -7.88 1.55 6.94
CA ARG A 69 -8.37 2.00 8.24
C ARG A 69 -9.82 2.42 8.12
N VAL A 70 -10.63 2.03 9.09
CA VAL A 70 -12.02 2.49 9.22
C VAL A 70 -12.11 3.42 10.43
N ARG A 71 -12.33 4.71 10.19
CA ARG A 71 -12.31 5.74 11.24
C ARG A 71 -13.70 6.18 11.70
N GLY A 72 -13.85 6.32 13.01
CA GLY A 72 -14.97 6.98 13.68
C GLY A 72 -16.34 6.34 13.45
N GLU A 73 -17.38 6.99 13.97
CA GLU A 73 -18.76 6.46 13.97
C GLU A 73 -19.38 6.31 12.57
N ASN A 74 -18.82 7.00 11.57
CA ASN A 74 -19.31 6.99 10.19
C ASN A 74 -18.73 5.87 9.33
N TYR A 75 -17.84 5.04 9.87
CA TYR A 75 -17.19 3.92 9.16
C TYR A 75 -16.52 4.33 7.85
N GLU A 76 -15.90 5.51 7.82
CA GLU A 76 -15.21 5.99 6.63
C GLU A 76 -13.91 5.22 6.41
N GLN A 77 -13.69 4.75 5.18
CA GLN A 77 -12.55 3.93 4.80
C GLN A 77 -11.40 4.78 4.26
N PHE A 78 -10.20 4.54 4.78
CA PHE A 78 -8.97 5.19 4.37
C PHE A 78 -7.99 4.14 3.87
N TYR A 79 -7.70 4.19 2.58
CA TYR A 79 -6.75 3.28 1.93
C TYR A 79 -5.37 3.92 1.82
N THR A 80 -4.35 3.25 2.31
CA THR A 80 -2.95 3.68 2.20
C THR A 80 -2.14 2.60 1.52
N LEU A 81 -1.40 2.93 0.46
CA LEU A 81 -0.38 2.03 -0.09
C LEU A 81 0.94 2.25 0.62
N LEU A 82 1.54 1.17 1.11
CA LEU A 82 2.79 1.15 1.84
C LEU A 82 3.85 0.44 1.01
N VAL A 83 5.00 1.10 0.83
CA VAL A 83 6.15 0.51 0.15
C VAL A 83 7.23 0.26 1.18
N PHE A 84 7.55 -1.01 1.37
CA PHE A 84 8.66 -1.45 2.21
C PHE A 84 9.84 -1.83 1.34
N GLU A 85 11.05 -1.62 1.84
CA GLU A 85 12.25 -2.26 1.32
C GLU A 85 12.90 -3.05 2.45
N GLN A 86 13.02 -4.36 2.24
CA GLN A 86 13.31 -5.32 3.30
C GLN A 86 12.33 -5.09 4.45
N ARG A 87 12.80 -4.83 5.67
CA ARG A 87 11.96 -4.58 6.86
C ARG A 87 11.93 -3.10 7.28
N GLN A 88 12.04 -2.19 6.33
CA GLN A 88 11.94 -0.75 6.58
C GLN A 88 10.87 -0.14 5.68
N LEU A 89 10.02 0.69 6.25
CA LEU A 89 9.07 1.47 5.45
C LEU A 89 9.85 2.54 4.68
N LEU A 90 9.78 2.52 3.35
CA LEU A 90 10.35 3.59 2.52
C LEU A 90 9.44 4.81 2.49
N GLY A 91 8.14 4.57 2.44
CA GLY A 91 7.12 5.60 2.36
C GLY A 91 5.79 5.03 1.92
N TYR A 92 4.86 5.91 1.59
CA TYR A 92 3.47 5.55 1.34
C TYR A 92 2.72 6.55 0.48
N PHE A 93 1.61 6.11 -0.10
CA PHE A 93 0.58 6.96 -0.72
C PHE A 93 -0.66 6.93 0.18
N PRO A 94 -1.01 8.03 0.86
CA PRO A 94 -2.18 8.07 1.73
C PRO A 94 -3.48 8.36 0.97
N GLN A 95 -4.59 7.76 1.37
CA GLN A 95 -5.92 8.03 0.79
C GLN A 95 -5.99 7.77 -0.72
N VAL A 96 -5.39 6.66 -1.15
CA VAL A 96 -5.57 6.17 -2.53
C VAL A 96 -7.05 5.83 -2.77
N MET A 97 -7.53 6.01 -3.99
CA MET A 97 -8.94 5.76 -4.33
C MET A 97 -9.28 4.27 -4.20
N THR A 98 -8.35 3.41 -4.62
CA THR A 98 -8.53 1.96 -4.55
C THR A 98 -7.18 1.26 -4.44
N PHE A 99 -7.20 0.04 -3.92
CA PHE A 99 -6.03 -0.80 -3.90
C PHE A 99 -5.74 -1.44 -5.27
N PRO A 100 -4.47 -1.81 -5.51
CA PRO A 100 -4.07 -2.64 -6.63
C PRO A 100 -4.83 -3.97 -6.64
N SER A 101 -4.97 -4.51 -7.83
CA SER A 101 -5.40 -5.89 -8.06
C SER A 101 -4.22 -6.86 -8.09
N ALA A 102 -3.05 -6.40 -8.53
CA ALA A 102 -1.84 -7.22 -8.63
C ALA A 102 -0.55 -6.38 -8.66
N LEU A 103 0.56 -7.02 -8.30
CA LEU A 103 1.92 -6.57 -8.61
C LEU A 103 2.51 -7.50 -9.67
N GLN A 104 3.00 -6.94 -10.77
CA GLN A 104 3.63 -7.69 -11.85
C GLN A 104 5.11 -7.98 -11.56
N GLY A 105 5.68 -8.94 -12.30
CA GLY A 105 7.05 -9.42 -12.11
C GLY A 105 8.15 -8.41 -12.45
N ASP A 106 7.83 -7.30 -13.13
CA ASP A 106 8.71 -6.16 -13.41
C ASP A 106 8.48 -4.97 -12.46
N GLY A 107 7.54 -5.11 -11.53
CA GLY A 107 7.21 -4.11 -10.53
C GLY A 107 6.05 -3.19 -10.93
N GLU A 108 5.48 -3.36 -12.13
CA GLU A 108 4.28 -2.63 -12.50
C GLU A 108 3.12 -2.98 -11.57
N VAL A 109 2.42 -1.96 -11.08
CA VAL A 109 1.29 -2.11 -10.17
C VAL A 109 0.00 -1.95 -10.94
N VAL A 110 -0.80 -3.01 -10.97
CA VAL A 110 -2.01 -3.08 -11.79
C VAL A 110 -3.22 -2.84 -10.91
N PHE A 111 -4.06 -1.90 -11.32
CA PHE A 111 -5.28 -1.53 -10.61
C PHE A 111 -6.52 -2.22 -11.21
N PRO A 112 -7.65 -2.29 -10.46
CA PRO A 112 -8.87 -2.92 -10.93
C PRO A 112 -9.36 -2.37 -12.28
N LEU A 113 -10.03 -3.23 -13.06
CA LEU A 113 -10.63 -2.83 -14.32
C LEU A 113 -11.57 -1.62 -14.14
N GLY A 114 -11.48 -0.66 -15.05
CA GLY A 114 -12.27 0.57 -15.02
C GLY A 114 -11.65 1.70 -14.18
N VAL A 115 -10.57 1.42 -13.45
CA VAL A 115 -9.79 2.44 -12.72
C VAL A 115 -8.59 2.85 -13.58
N ALA A 116 -8.59 4.10 -14.05
CA ALA A 116 -7.38 4.68 -14.63
C ALA A 116 -6.38 4.92 -13.49
N ALA A 117 -5.14 4.47 -13.66
CA ALA A 117 -4.09 4.67 -12.68
C ALA A 117 -2.74 4.89 -13.37
N HIS A 118 -2.11 6.02 -13.07
CA HIS A 118 -0.84 6.42 -13.65
C HIS A 118 -0.13 7.39 -12.73
N GLY A 119 1.17 7.60 -12.97
CA GLY A 119 1.85 8.70 -12.31
C GLY A 119 1.56 10.05 -12.98
N GLU A 120 1.56 11.13 -12.19
CA GLU A 120 1.07 12.44 -12.61
C GLU A 120 1.84 13.05 -13.80
N PHE A 121 3.17 12.98 -13.80
CA PHE A 121 3.99 13.68 -14.78
C PHE A 121 4.30 12.81 -15.99
N SER A 122 4.53 11.51 -15.77
CA SER A 122 4.84 10.57 -16.85
C SER A 122 3.61 10.12 -17.63
N ASN A 123 2.43 10.16 -16.99
CA ASN A 123 1.20 9.51 -17.46
C ASN A 123 1.40 8.00 -17.76
N GLY A 124 2.42 7.40 -17.17
CA GLY A 124 2.77 5.99 -17.31
C GLY A 124 2.26 5.15 -16.15
N ALA A 125 2.30 3.83 -16.32
CA ALA A 125 1.96 2.89 -15.26
C ALA A 125 2.87 3.10 -14.04
N TRP A 126 2.30 3.04 -12.84
CA TRP A 126 3.07 3.17 -11.62
C TRP A 126 3.85 1.88 -11.34
N ASN A 127 5.13 2.00 -11.00
CA ASN A 127 6.03 0.86 -10.82
C ASN A 127 6.83 0.99 -9.51
N ILE A 128 6.65 0.02 -8.60
CA ILE A 128 7.32 0.01 -7.28
C ILE A 128 8.84 -0.13 -7.38
N SER A 129 9.38 -0.59 -8.52
CA SER A 129 10.81 -0.72 -8.78
C SER A 129 11.49 0.59 -9.19
N ALA A 130 10.74 1.67 -9.46
CA ALA A 130 11.34 2.98 -9.77
C ALA A 130 12.09 3.59 -8.56
N ASP A 131 12.96 4.57 -8.78
CA ASP A 131 13.68 5.23 -7.68
C ASP A 131 12.68 5.96 -6.76
N PRO A 132 12.63 5.65 -5.44
CA PRO A 132 11.70 6.29 -4.51
C PRO A 132 11.84 7.81 -4.42
N ASN A 133 13.02 8.37 -4.75
CA ASN A 133 13.23 9.82 -4.80
C ASN A 133 12.58 10.47 -6.03
N THR A 134 12.15 9.65 -6.98
CA THR A 134 11.50 10.07 -8.23
C THR A 134 10.04 9.63 -8.29
N PHE A 135 9.50 9.05 -7.22
CA PHE A 135 8.08 8.71 -7.16
C PHE A 135 7.24 9.96 -7.31
N GLU A 136 6.58 10.03 -8.45
CA GLU A 136 5.56 11.02 -8.74
C GLU A 136 4.26 10.69 -7.99
N PRO A 137 3.37 11.69 -7.82
CA PRO A 137 2.03 11.43 -7.31
C PRO A 137 1.30 10.36 -8.13
N LEU A 138 0.63 9.45 -7.44
CA LEU A 138 -0.20 8.40 -8.04
C LEU A 138 -1.59 8.99 -8.31
N CYS A 139 -1.93 9.13 -9.58
CA CYS A 139 -3.25 9.55 -10.02
C CYS A 139 -4.15 8.33 -10.24
N GLN A 140 -5.34 8.33 -9.63
CA GLN A 140 -6.36 7.29 -9.82
C GLN A 140 -7.72 7.91 -10.11
N GLY A 141 -8.53 7.24 -10.91
CA GLY A 141 -9.87 7.75 -11.22
C GLY A 141 -10.79 6.80 -11.97
N LEU A 142 -12.07 7.17 -11.96
CA LEU A 142 -13.13 6.53 -12.73
C LEU A 142 -13.62 7.52 -13.80
N GLY A 143 -13.22 7.33 -15.05
CA GLY A 143 -13.54 8.25 -16.14
C GLY A 143 -12.84 9.61 -15.97
N GLU A 144 -13.60 10.70 -15.97
CA GLU A 144 -13.06 12.08 -15.92
C GLU A 144 -12.66 12.55 -14.50
N ARG A 145 -13.04 11.81 -13.46
CA ARG A 145 -12.70 12.17 -12.07
C ARG A 145 -11.40 11.49 -11.67
N MET A 146 -10.32 12.26 -11.68
CA MET A 146 -8.99 11.83 -11.24
C MET A 146 -8.63 12.49 -9.90
N GLN A 147 -7.99 11.72 -9.02
CA GLN A 147 -7.37 12.19 -7.79
C GLN A 147 -5.91 11.77 -7.81
N CYS A 148 -5.00 12.72 -7.61
CA CYS A 148 -3.57 12.46 -7.49
C CYS A 148 -3.14 12.54 -6.03
N VAL A 149 -2.50 11.48 -5.56
CA VAL A 149 -2.01 11.34 -4.19
C VAL A 149 -0.49 11.43 -4.21
N PRO A 150 0.12 12.37 -3.46
CA PRO A 150 1.57 12.49 -3.43
C PRO A 150 2.23 11.35 -2.66
N TRP A 151 3.42 10.95 -3.11
CA TRP A 151 4.30 10.07 -2.36
C TRP A 151 4.77 10.76 -1.07
N GLN A 152 4.70 10.04 0.05
CA GLN A 152 5.18 10.51 1.34
C GLN A 152 6.32 9.60 1.82
N PRO A 153 7.57 10.10 1.83
CA PRO A 153 8.68 9.38 2.44
C PRO A 153 8.38 9.08 3.92
N ALA A 154 8.75 7.88 4.36
CA ALA A 154 8.58 7.51 5.76
C ALA A 154 9.42 8.41 6.65
N ARG A 155 8.78 9.05 7.63
CA ARG A 155 9.50 9.80 8.65
C ARG A 155 10.05 8.83 9.69
N PRO A 156 11.28 9.03 10.19
CA PRO A 156 11.78 8.30 11.35
C PRO A 156 10.82 8.47 12.53
N ALA A 157 10.68 7.43 13.36
CA ALA A 157 9.79 7.40 14.53
C ALA A 157 9.94 8.60 15.49
N SER A 158 11.12 9.24 15.49
CA SER A 158 11.49 10.36 16.36
C SER A 158 11.30 11.75 15.75
N ALA A 159 10.80 11.87 14.51
CA ALA A 159 10.55 13.17 13.91
C ALA A 159 9.30 13.81 14.55
N PRO A 160 9.38 15.06 15.05
CA PRO A 160 8.22 15.72 15.64
C PRO A 160 7.08 15.83 14.61
N VAL A 161 5.85 15.52 15.06
CA VAL A 161 4.63 15.79 14.30
C VAL A 161 4.49 17.31 14.23
N VAL A 162 4.89 17.91 13.11
CA VAL A 162 4.57 19.30 12.83
C VAL A 162 3.08 19.35 12.53
N ALA A 163 2.28 19.74 13.53
CA ALA A 163 0.90 20.13 13.31
C ALA A 163 0.85 21.21 12.22
N PRO A 164 -0.18 21.24 11.35
CA PRO A 164 -0.34 22.33 10.41
C PRO A 164 -0.35 23.64 11.21
N ALA A 165 0.70 24.43 11.06
CA ALA A 165 0.84 25.70 11.73
C ALA A 165 -0.34 26.59 11.33
N ASP A 166 -0.94 27.25 12.32
CA ASP A 166 -1.80 28.40 12.13
C ASP A 166 -1.20 29.30 11.05
N LEU A 167 -1.90 29.39 9.92
CA LEU A 167 -1.61 30.39 8.91
C LEU A 167 -1.66 31.75 9.61
N PRO A 168 -0.62 32.60 9.52
CA PRO A 168 -0.71 33.95 10.04
C PRO A 168 -1.83 34.66 9.28
N GLU A 169 -2.83 35.12 10.03
CA GLU A 169 -3.87 36.02 9.55
C GLU A 169 -3.20 37.17 8.80
N GLN A 170 -3.37 37.16 7.47
CA GLN A 170 -2.84 38.18 6.59
C GLN A 170 -3.39 39.53 7.07
N ALA A 171 -2.49 40.42 7.48
CA ALA A 171 -2.83 41.78 7.84
C ALA A 171 -3.49 42.46 6.62
N VAL A 172 -4.80 42.71 6.74
CA VAL A 172 -5.52 43.60 5.84
C VAL A 172 -4.97 45.01 6.04
N THR A 173 -4.10 45.45 5.14
CA THR A 173 -3.81 46.87 4.95
C THR A 173 -4.90 47.46 4.07
N THR A 174 -5.78 48.27 4.68
CA THR A 174 -6.64 49.23 3.98
C THR A 174 -5.81 50.45 3.61
N ASP A 175 -5.73 50.77 2.32
CA ASP A 175 -5.59 52.14 1.81
C ASP A 175 -7.00 52.69 1.50
#